data_AF-A0A1Q4X6I5-F1
#
_entry.id   AF-A0A1Q4X6I5-F1
#
_cell.length_a   1.000
_cell.length_b   1.000
_cell.length_c   1.000
_cell.angle_alpha   90.00
_cell.angle_beta   90.00
_cell.angle_gamma   90.00
#
_symmetry.space_group_name_H-M   'P 1'
#
loop_
_entity.id
_entity.type
_entity.pdbx_description
1 polymer ?
#
loop_
_entity_poly.entity_id
_entity_poly.type
_entity_poly.pdbx_seq_one_letter_code
_entity_poly.pdbx_strand_id
1 'polypeptide(L)'
;MTHVMAISRSDGKEFTATDLEPLQQALHFGVSFAFGRWVGPAAPVGIDATGSIVWRQWANVFCDPGRNGSLAWLHYPNTQDLHDLVSCVYAAFADPDRSHTTRFLLSMAIEANHAGRVEQRTMTIFSALELLSWVILKLTNGLSNAQYKQPGTSGRIRMLLEAASVDTNIDAARQPALTQFATTESSTGTSLDGPAAITKVRNRLVHPNAPQDEVYHLNGLVRDTWLLSRHYLNLLILHWLGYNGSYQTILGPGGWAGDANPAPWAPQPLSSS
;
A
#
# COMPACT_ATOMS: atom_id res chain seq x y z
N MET A 1 12.57 -7.48 -20.78
CA MET A 1 13.62 -7.77 -19.79
C MET A 1 14.45 -6.51 -19.63
N THR A 2 14.56 -5.95 -18.42
CA THR A 2 15.29 -4.69 -18.19
C THR A 2 16.60 -4.90 -17.44
N HIS A 3 16.68 -5.94 -16.60
CA HIS A 3 17.86 -6.28 -15.81
C HIS A 3 18.00 -7.80 -15.69
N VAL A 4 19.19 -8.25 -15.33
CA VAL A 4 19.51 -9.64 -14.95
C VAL A 4 20.05 -9.59 -13.52
N MET A 5 19.63 -10.53 -12.68
CA MET A 5 20.05 -10.63 -11.28
C MET A 5 20.61 -12.02 -10.97
N ALA A 6 21.57 -12.08 -10.06
CA ALA A 6 22.09 -13.31 -9.49
C ALA A 6 21.80 -13.33 -7.99
N ILE A 7 21.41 -14.49 -7.47
CA ILE A 7 21.14 -14.71 -6.04
C ILE A 7 22.12 -15.77 -5.55
N SER A 8 22.85 -15.46 -4.49
CA SER A 8 23.70 -16.40 -3.77
C SER A 8 23.51 -16.20 -2.28
N ARG A 9 23.77 -17.25 -1.49
CA ARG A 9 23.82 -17.11 -0.03
C ARG A 9 25.13 -16.45 0.38
N SER A 10 25.06 -15.55 1.35
CA SER A 10 26.25 -14.89 1.91
C SER A 10 27.22 -15.85 2.61
N ASP A 11 26.72 -16.99 3.10
CA ASP A 11 27.53 -18.06 3.70
C ASP A 11 28.09 -19.06 2.67
N GLY A 12 27.84 -18.84 1.37
CA GLY A 12 28.31 -19.70 0.29
C GLY A 12 27.66 -21.09 0.23
N LYS A 13 26.66 -21.39 1.07
CA LYS A 13 25.99 -22.68 1.07
C LYS A 13 25.00 -22.80 -0.08
N GLU A 14 24.68 -24.04 -0.42
CA GLU A 14 23.60 -24.36 -1.34
C GLU A 14 22.22 -24.01 -0.73
N PHE A 15 21.24 -23.84 -1.60
CA PHE A 15 19.84 -23.64 -1.24
C PHE A 15 18.93 -24.26 -2.29
N THR A 16 17.74 -24.63 -1.85
CA THR A 16 16.71 -25.26 -2.67
C THR A 16 15.78 -24.21 -3.28
N ALA A 17 14.97 -24.62 -4.25
CA ALA A 17 13.89 -23.78 -4.78
C ALA A 17 12.89 -23.35 -3.69
N THR A 18 12.66 -24.18 -2.67
CA THR A 18 11.79 -23.85 -1.53
C THR A 18 12.38 -22.74 -0.67
N ASP A 19 13.70 -22.77 -0.42
CA ASP A 19 14.39 -21.71 0.33
C ASP A 19 14.31 -20.34 -0.38
N LEU A 20 14.16 -20.36 -1.71
CA LEU A 20 14.06 -19.17 -2.55
C LEU A 20 12.65 -18.54 -2.59
N GLU A 21 11.60 -19.28 -2.20
CA GLU A 21 10.21 -18.85 -2.38
C GLU A 21 9.89 -17.51 -1.69
N PRO A 22 10.27 -17.26 -0.41
CA PRO A 22 9.98 -15.98 0.23
C PRO A 22 10.64 -14.80 -0.48
N LEU A 23 11.86 -15.00 -1.02
CA LEU A 23 12.56 -13.98 -1.78
C LEU A 23 11.90 -13.72 -3.12
N GLN A 24 11.46 -14.76 -3.83
CA GLN A 24 10.68 -14.57 -5.06
C GLN A 24 9.40 -13.79 -4.82
N GLN A 25 8.68 -14.09 -3.73
CA GLN A 25 7.48 -13.35 -3.37
C GLN A 25 7.81 -11.90 -2.99
N ALA A 26 8.88 -11.66 -2.24
CA ALA A 26 9.30 -10.31 -1.89
C ALA A 26 9.70 -9.48 -3.12
N LEU A 27 10.45 -10.08 -4.05
CA LEU A 27 10.84 -9.43 -5.31
C LEU A 27 9.63 -9.18 -6.21
N HIS A 28 8.66 -10.09 -6.25
CA HIS A 28 7.46 -9.88 -7.07
C HIS A 28 6.53 -8.85 -6.42
N PHE A 29 6.03 -9.12 -5.22
CA PHE A 29 5.03 -8.25 -4.57
C PHE A 29 5.62 -6.95 -4.04
N GLY A 30 6.82 -6.97 -3.45
CA GLY A 30 7.45 -5.77 -2.88
C GLY A 30 7.84 -4.76 -3.96
N VAL A 31 8.48 -5.21 -5.03
CA VAL A 31 8.81 -4.35 -6.17
C VAL A 31 7.55 -3.88 -6.91
N SER A 32 6.55 -4.75 -7.03
CA SER A 32 5.26 -4.35 -7.61
C SER A 32 4.57 -3.27 -6.80
N PHE A 33 4.55 -3.42 -5.47
CA PHE A 33 3.98 -2.44 -4.57
C PHE A 33 4.72 -1.10 -4.63
N ALA A 34 6.06 -1.11 -4.62
CA ALA A 34 6.89 0.09 -4.75
C ALA A 34 6.57 0.91 -6.00
N PHE A 35 6.47 0.24 -7.15
CA PHE A 35 6.20 0.89 -8.43
C PHE A 35 4.71 1.09 -8.73
N GLY A 36 3.85 0.56 -7.86
CA GLY A 36 2.40 0.63 -8.01
C GLY A 36 1.87 -0.12 -9.22
N ARG A 37 2.59 -1.12 -9.74
CA ARG A 37 2.22 -1.94 -10.91
C ARG A 37 2.85 -3.32 -10.80
N TRP A 38 2.37 -4.31 -11.55
CA TRP A 38 2.96 -5.64 -11.48
C TRP A 38 4.32 -5.71 -12.17
N VAL A 39 5.35 -6.07 -11.41
CA VAL A 39 6.73 -6.30 -11.86
C VAL A 39 7.34 -7.42 -11.04
N GLY A 40 8.06 -8.34 -11.68
CA GLY A 40 8.72 -9.41 -10.96
C GLY A 40 9.80 -10.10 -11.79
N PRO A 41 10.67 -10.89 -11.13
CA PRO A 41 11.63 -11.73 -11.82
C PRO A 41 10.90 -12.78 -12.67
N ALA A 42 11.37 -13.01 -13.89
CA ALA A 42 10.82 -14.00 -14.80
C ALA A 42 11.87 -15.05 -15.15
N ALA A 43 11.44 -16.30 -15.30
CA ALA A 43 12.26 -17.44 -15.71
C ALA A 43 13.56 -17.63 -14.90
N PRO A 44 13.49 -17.74 -13.55
CA PRO A 44 14.68 -18.00 -12.76
C PRO A 44 15.24 -19.41 -13.05
N VAL A 45 16.57 -19.51 -13.00
CA VAL A 45 17.31 -20.75 -13.19
C VAL A 45 18.24 -20.97 -12.00
N GLY A 46 18.38 -22.23 -11.59
CA GLY A 46 19.31 -22.67 -10.55
C GLY A 46 20.52 -23.31 -11.19
N ILE A 47 21.70 -22.88 -10.76
CA ILE A 47 23.00 -23.34 -11.28
C ILE A 47 23.78 -23.97 -10.12
N ASP A 48 24.34 -25.16 -10.34
CA ASP A 48 25.18 -25.83 -9.35
C ASP A 48 26.63 -25.30 -9.36
N ALA A 49 27.48 -25.81 -8.46
CA ALA A 49 28.88 -25.43 -8.36
C ALA A 49 29.70 -25.71 -9.64
N THR A 50 29.22 -26.58 -10.54
CA THR A 50 29.86 -26.89 -11.82
C THR A 50 29.46 -25.95 -12.96
N GLY A 51 28.49 -25.05 -12.71
CA GLY A 51 27.92 -24.18 -13.74
C GLY A 51 26.77 -24.83 -14.52
N SER A 52 26.31 -26.02 -14.11
CA SER A 52 25.23 -26.74 -14.78
C SER A 52 23.87 -26.26 -14.28
N ILE A 53 22.89 -26.11 -15.19
CA ILE A 53 21.53 -25.77 -14.80
C ILE A 53 20.84 -27.00 -14.20
N VAL A 54 20.53 -26.94 -12.91
CA VAL A 54 19.89 -28.03 -12.15
C VAL A 54 18.43 -27.76 -11.83
N TRP A 55 17.97 -26.51 -12.01
CA TRP A 55 16.59 -26.13 -11.76
C TRP A 55 16.13 -24.99 -12.68
N ARG A 56 14.84 -24.98 -13.04
CA ARG A 56 14.21 -23.93 -13.84
C ARG A 56 12.76 -23.76 -13.40
N GLN A 57 12.29 -22.52 -13.37
CA GLN A 57 10.87 -22.23 -13.14
C GLN A 57 10.27 -21.52 -14.36
N TRP A 58 9.33 -22.21 -15.00
CA TRP A 58 8.50 -21.66 -16.06
C TRP A 58 7.14 -21.33 -15.46
N ALA A 59 6.88 -20.06 -15.21
CA ALA A 59 5.63 -19.59 -14.63
C ALA A 59 5.13 -18.35 -15.37
N ASN A 60 3.81 -18.23 -15.47
CA ASN A 60 3.16 -17.00 -15.88
C ASN A 60 3.18 -16.02 -14.71
N VAL A 61 4.31 -15.35 -14.53
CA VAL A 61 4.44 -14.28 -13.54
C VAL A 61 3.59 -13.10 -14.02
N PHE A 62 2.64 -12.67 -13.18
CA PHE A 62 1.82 -11.51 -13.49
C PHE A 62 2.69 -10.26 -13.51
N CYS A 63 2.88 -9.67 -14.68
CA CYS A 63 3.77 -8.53 -14.93
C CYS A 63 3.11 -7.60 -15.94
N ASP A 64 3.05 -6.31 -15.61
CA ASP A 64 2.56 -5.28 -16.50
C ASP A 64 3.63 -4.86 -17.52
N PRO A 65 3.24 -4.42 -18.73
CA PRO A 65 4.16 -3.80 -19.67
C PRO A 65 4.93 -2.64 -19.01
N GLY A 66 6.20 -2.48 -19.37
CA GLY A 66 7.02 -1.36 -18.89
C GLY A 66 6.38 -0.02 -19.28
N ARG A 67 6.05 0.82 -18.29
CA ARG A 67 5.49 2.17 -18.48
C ARG A 67 6.12 3.13 -17.46
N ASN A 68 6.23 4.41 -17.84
CA ASN A 68 6.69 5.46 -16.93
C ASN A 68 5.63 5.78 -15.87
N GLY A 69 6.07 5.88 -14.61
CA GLY A 69 5.24 5.75 -13.41
C GLY A 69 4.53 7.03 -12.96
N SER A 70 3.20 7.03 -13.04
CA SER A 70 2.35 8.02 -12.38
C SER A 70 1.84 7.57 -11.00
N LEU A 71 2.09 6.32 -10.61
CA LEU A 71 1.51 5.69 -9.42
C LEU A 71 2.56 5.04 -8.50
N ALA A 72 3.86 5.20 -8.74
CA ALA A 72 4.85 4.76 -7.76
C ALA A 72 4.79 5.65 -6.51
N TRP A 73 4.79 5.05 -5.31
CA TRP A 73 5.03 5.81 -4.09
C TRP A 73 6.53 5.83 -3.74
N LEU A 74 7.29 4.86 -4.22
CA LEU A 74 8.73 4.81 -4.05
C LEU A 74 9.41 5.71 -5.08
N HIS A 75 10.33 6.56 -4.63
CA HIS A 75 11.17 7.33 -5.54
C HIS A 75 12.28 6.45 -6.12
N TYR A 76 12.17 6.09 -7.40
CA TYR A 76 13.07 5.13 -8.07
C TYR A 76 14.59 5.40 -7.98
N PRO A 77 15.08 6.66 -7.95
CA PRO A 77 16.49 6.94 -7.73
C PRO A 77 17.03 6.54 -6.35
N ASN A 78 16.17 6.36 -5.33
CA ASN A 78 16.62 5.96 -4.01
C ASN A 78 16.68 4.43 -3.87
N THR A 79 17.84 3.86 -4.16
CA THR A 79 18.07 2.41 -4.09
C THR A 79 18.04 1.86 -2.66
N GLN A 80 18.30 2.69 -1.65
CA GLN A 80 18.28 2.27 -0.24
C GLN A 80 16.85 1.97 0.22
N ASP A 81 15.90 2.85 -0.10
CA ASP A 81 14.50 2.65 0.25
C ASP A 81 13.92 1.38 -0.39
N LEU A 82 14.32 1.07 -1.64
CA LEU A 82 13.92 -0.18 -2.29
C LEU A 82 14.48 -1.40 -1.55
N HIS A 83 15.76 -1.35 -1.17
CA HIS A 83 16.40 -2.41 -0.40
C HIS A 83 15.69 -2.64 0.95
N ASP A 84 15.39 -1.56 1.67
CA ASP A 84 14.77 -1.63 2.99
C ASP A 84 13.34 -2.16 2.90
N LEU A 85 12.58 -1.71 1.88
CA LEU A 85 11.26 -2.25 1.60
C LEU A 85 11.31 -3.75 1.30
N VAL A 86 12.18 -4.19 0.38
CA VAL A 86 12.28 -5.61 0.01
C VAL A 86 12.69 -6.45 1.21
N SER A 87 13.54 -5.93 2.09
CA SER A 87 13.93 -6.60 3.34
C SER A 87 12.74 -6.79 4.28
N CYS A 88 11.92 -5.74 4.50
CA CYS A 88 10.70 -5.81 5.30
C CYS A 88 9.68 -6.80 4.70
N VAL A 89 9.48 -6.76 3.39
CA VAL A 89 8.54 -7.64 2.69
C VAL A 89 9.02 -9.10 2.72
N TYR A 90 10.32 -9.34 2.58
CA TYR A 90 10.92 -10.67 2.73
C TYR A 90 10.64 -11.24 4.13
N ALA A 91 10.91 -10.46 5.19
CA ALA A 91 10.61 -10.89 6.56
C ALA A 91 9.13 -11.24 6.74
N ALA A 92 8.23 -10.47 6.14
CA ALA A 92 6.78 -10.71 6.20
C ALA A 92 6.30 -11.92 5.38
N PHE A 93 7.04 -12.36 4.36
CA PHE A 93 6.76 -13.60 3.62
C PHE A 93 7.43 -14.84 4.23
N ALA A 94 8.59 -14.64 4.89
CA ALA A 94 9.30 -15.69 5.61
C ALA A 94 8.57 -16.10 6.91
N ASP A 95 7.76 -15.19 7.47
CA ASP A 95 6.87 -15.48 8.60
C ASP A 95 5.61 -16.24 8.13
N PRO A 96 5.40 -17.50 8.55
CA PRO A 96 4.25 -18.32 8.13
C PRO A 96 2.90 -17.71 8.51
N ASP A 97 2.82 -16.98 9.63
CA ASP A 97 1.58 -16.39 10.13
C ASP A 97 1.22 -15.10 9.37
N ARG A 98 2.21 -14.46 8.75
CA ARG A 98 2.02 -13.20 8.00
C ARG A 98 1.95 -13.41 6.50
N SER A 99 2.60 -14.43 5.95
CA SER A 99 2.79 -14.63 4.51
C SER A 99 1.49 -14.50 3.69
N HIS A 100 0.41 -15.14 4.13
CA HIS A 100 -0.89 -15.06 3.47
C HIS A 100 -1.46 -13.64 3.46
N THR A 101 -1.47 -12.99 4.62
CA THR A 101 -1.97 -11.61 4.80
C THR A 101 -1.14 -10.62 3.98
N THR A 102 0.19 -10.76 3.99
CA THR A 102 1.13 -9.97 3.19
C THR A 102 0.77 -10.05 1.70
N ARG A 103 0.59 -11.28 1.19
CA ARG A 103 0.21 -11.50 -0.21
C ARG A 103 -1.07 -10.77 -0.57
N PHE A 104 -2.12 -10.91 0.24
CA PHE A 104 -3.42 -10.30 -0.02
C PHE A 104 -3.37 -8.77 0.03
N LEU A 105 -2.74 -8.20 1.05
CA LEU A 105 -2.62 -6.74 1.20
C LEU A 105 -1.85 -6.11 0.04
N LEU A 106 -0.69 -6.67 -0.31
CA LEU A 106 0.12 -6.15 -1.41
C LEU A 106 -0.62 -6.30 -2.74
N SER A 107 -1.26 -7.45 -2.99
CA SER A 107 -2.06 -7.65 -4.21
C SER A 107 -3.15 -6.59 -4.34
N MET A 108 -3.95 -6.36 -3.30
CA MET A 108 -5.03 -5.37 -3.33
C MET A 108 -4.50 -3.95 -3.51
N ALA A 109 -3.38 -3.59 -2.88
CA ALA A 109 -2.76 -2.29 -3.05
C ALA A 109 -2.24 -2.05 -4.48
N ILE A 110 -1.73 -3.09 -5.14
CA ILE A 110 -1.30 -3.02 -6.55
C ILE A 110 -2.53 -2.95 -7.47
N GLU A 111 -3.53 -3.80 -7.27
CA GLU A 111 -4.76 -3.82 -8.06
C GLU A 111 -5.56 -2.52 -7.95
N ALA A 112 -5.54 -1.87 -6.80
CA ALA A 112 -6.14 -0.56 -6.59
C ALA A 112 -5.57 0.55 -7.50
N ASN A 113 -4.45 0.31 -8.19
CA ASN A 113 -3.86 1.23 -9.16
C ASN A 113 -4.41 1.00 -10.59
N HIS A 114 -4.82 -0.24 -10.90
CA HIS A 114 -5.04 -0.70 -12.27
C HIS A 114 -6.44 -1.22 -12.56
N ALA A 115 -7.11 -1.81 -11.58
CA ALA A 115 -8.39 -2.49 -11.78
C ALA A 115 -9.48 -1.51 -12.21
N GLY A 116 -10.13 -1.76 -13.34
CA GLY A 116 -11.44 -1.19 -13.68
C GLY A 116 -11.61 0.32 -13.51
N ARG A 117 -12.82 0.73 -13.13
CA ARG A 117 -13.18 2.13 -12.84
C ARG A 117 -12.73 2.55 -11.42
N VAL A 118 -12.67 3.86 -11.15
CA VAL A 118 -12.15 4.41 -9.88
C VAL A 118 -12.93 3.92 -8.66
N GLU A 119 -14.21 3.62 -8.81
CA GLU A 119 -15.07 3.07 -7.76
C GLU A 119 -14.61 1.68 -7.36
N GLN A 120 -14.31 0.82 -8.34
CA GLN A 120 -13.81 -0.54 -8.08
C GLN A 120 -12.46 -0.48 -7.36
N ARG A 121 -11.57 0.42 -7.79
CA ARG A 121 -10.29 0.67 -7.12
C ARG A 121 -10.48 1.11 -5.68
N THR A 122 -11.43 2.01 -5.44
CA THR A 122 -11.81 2.46 -4.10
C THR A 122 -12.29 1.29 -3.25
N MET A 123 -13.16 0.41 -3.77
CA MET A 123 -13.63 -0.75 -3.02
C MET A 123 -12.52 -1.75 -2.68
N THR A 124 -11.58 -1.98 -3.60
CA THR A 124 -10.39 -2.79 -3.34
C THR A 124 -9.55 -2.22 -2.19
N ILE A 125 -9.37 -0.89 -2.15
CA ILE A 125 -8.66 -0.22 -1.06
C ILE A 125 -9.38 -0.42 0.29
N PHE A 126 -10.69 -0.22 0.33
CA PHE A 126 -11.45 -0.41 1.56
C PHE A 126 -11.43 -1.86 2.05
N SER A 127 -11.42 -2.83 1.14
CA SER A 127 -11.26 -4.25 1.50
C SER A 127 -9.89 -4.52 2.15
N ALA A 128 -8.82 -3.90 1.62
CA ALA A 128 -7.49 -3.99 2.21
C ALA A 128 -7.39 -3.28 3.58
N LEU A 129 -7.99 -2.09 3.72
CA LEU A 129 -8.07 -1.38 5.00
C LEU A 129 -8.85 -2.17 6.05
N GLU A 130 -9.93 -2.84 5.66
CA GLU A 130 -10.71 -3.70 6.54
C GLU A 130 -9.89 -4.90 7.01
N LEU A 131 -9.21 -5.61 6.10
CA LEU A 131 -8.30 -6.70 6.44
C LEU A 131 -7.20 -6.22 7.40
N LEU A 132 -6.56 -5.09 7.09
CA LEU A 132 -5.48 -4.56 7.92
C LEU A 132 -5.99 -4.16 9.31
N SER A 133 -7.17 -3.54 9.39
CA SER A 133 -7.80 -3.20 10.68
C SER A 133 -8.12 -4.44 11.51
N TRP A 134 -8.57 -5.53 10.87
CA TRP A 134 -8.86 -6.78 11.57
C TRP A 134 -7.57 -7.41 12.11
N VAL A 135 -6.53 -7.49 11.29
CA VAL A 135 -5.24 -8.02 11.69
C VAL A 135 -4.67 -7.23 12.87
N ILE A 136 -4.52 -5.92 12.72
CA ILE A 136 -3.88 -5.08 13.75
C ILE A 136 -4.75 -4.96 15.00
N LEU A 137 -6.00 -4.53 14.86
CA LEU A 137 -6.82 -4.20 16.03
C LEU A 137 -7.34 -5.45 16.75
N LYS A 138 -7.70 -6.51 16.02
CA LYS A 138 -8.30 -7.70 16.62
C LYS A 138 -7.29 -8.81 16.87
N LEU A 139 -6.50 -9.20 15.85
CA LEU A 139 -5.59 -10.35 15.99
C LEU A 139 -4.33 -9.97 16.77
N THR A 140 -3.76 -8.79 16.55
CA THR A 140 -2.55 -8.33 17.24
C THR A 140 -2.87 -7.64 18.56
N ASN A 141 -3.78 -6.67 18.57
CA ASN A 141 -4.10 -5.88 19.77
C ASN A 141 -5.18 -6.50 20.66
N GLY A 142 -5.81 -7.59 20.23
CA GLY A 142 -6.74 -8.36 21.07
C GLY A 142 -8.09 -7.69 21.35
N LEU A 143 -8.54 -6.73 20.53
CA LEU A 143 -9.87 -6.14 20.72
C LEU A 143 -10.98 -7.20 20.63
N SER A 144 -11.94 -7.11 21.55
CA SER A 144 -13.17 -7.91 21.46
C SER A 144 -14.01 -7.53 20.24
N ASN A 145 -14.94 -8.40 19.83
CA ASN A 145 -15.84 -8.12 18.72
C ASN A 145 -16.67 -6.83 18.91
N ALA A 146 -17.06 -6.52 20.15
CA ALA A 146 -17.80 -5.30 20.46
C ALA A 146 -16.91 -4.06 20.29
N GLN A 147 -15.70 -4.09 20.86
CA GLN A 147 -14.72 -3.00 20.74
C GLN A 147 -14.29 -2.76 19.29
N TYR A 148 -14.14 -3.83 18.50
CA TYR A 148 -13.80 -3.72 17.08
C TYR A 148 -14.91 -3.08 16.25
N LYS A 149 -16.18 -3.40 16.54
CA LYS A 149 -17.33 -2.89 15.76
C LYS A 149 -17.73 -1.46 16.13
N GLN A 150 -17.59 -1.08 17.40
CA GLN A 150 -18.06 0.21 17.93
C GLN A 150 -17.56 1.45 17.17
N PRO A 151 -16.27 1.59 16.78
CA PRO A 151 -15.78 2.76 16.07
C PRO A 151 -16.23 2.85 14.60
N GLY A 152 -16.88 1.80 14.06
CA GLY A 152 -17.26 1.74 12.65
C GLY A 152 -16.05 1.76 11.71
N THR A 153 -16.27 1.96 10.41
CA THR A 153 -15.19 1.95 9.41
C THR A 153 -14.27 3.17 9.53
N SER A 154 -14.84 4.38 9.60
CA SER A 154 -14.04 5.61 9.71
C SER A 154 -13.20 5.65 10.99
N GLY A 155 -13.78 5.25 12.14
CA GLY A 155 -13.06 5.20 13.40
C GLY A 155 -11.93 4.17 13.41
N ARG A 156 -12.14 2.97 12.82
CA ARG A 156 -11.07 1.97 12.67
C ARG A 156 -9.92 2.49 11.81
N ILE A 157 -10.22 3.13 10.68
CA ILE A 157 -9.19 3.74 9.82
C ILE A 157 -8.43 4.81 10.60
N ARG A 158 -9.15 5.69 11.32
CA ARG A 158 -8.54 6.73 12.15
C ARG A 158 -7.59 6.15 13.20
N MET A 159 -8.02 5.13 13.94
CA MET A 159 -7.17 4.45 14.93
C MET A 159 -5.87 3.91 14.33
N LEU A 160 -5.93 3.33 13.12
CA LEU A 160 -4.73 2.83 12.44
C LEU A 160 -3.79 3.97 12.03
N LEU A 161 -4.35 5.07 11.49
CA LEU A 161 -3.58 6.23 11.05
C LEU A 161 -2.92 6.94 12.23
N GLU A 162 -3.66 7.15 13.31
CA GLU A 162 -3.14 7.74 14.56
C GLU A 162 -2.02 6.89 15.16
N ALA A 163 -2.19 5.55 15.18
CA ALA A 163 -1.15 4.64 15.65
C ALA A 163 0.13 4.67 14.77
N ALA A 164 0.00 5.07 13.51
CA ALA A 164 1.11 5.25 12.58
C ALA A 164 1.54 6.73 12.46
N SER A 165 1.02 7.63 13.28
CA SER A 165 1.28 9.08 13.18
C SER A 165 0.99 9.68 11.78
N VAL A 166 0.08 9.08 11.01
CA VAL A 166 -0.33 9.56 9.68
C VAL A 166 -1.41 10.62 9.81
N ASP A 167 -1.25 11.74 9.11
CA ASP A 167 -2.21 12.85 9.12
C ASP A 167 -3.59 12.42 8.60
N THR A 168 -4.62 12.68 9.40
CA THR A 168 -6.02 12.38 9.08
C THR A 168 -6.72 13.54 8.36
N ASN A 169 -6.06 14.67 8.14
CA ASN A 169 -6.64 15.83 7.47
C ASN A 169 -6.75 15.64 5.95
N ILE A 170 -7.60 16.48 5.34
CA ILE A 170 -7.74 16.58 3.88
C ILE A 170 -6.95 17.79 3.41
N ASP A 171 -6.03 17.59 2.47
CA ASP A 171 -5.25 18.66 1.87
C ASP A 171 -6.10 19.37 0.81
N ALA A 172 -6.62 20.55 1.17
CA ALA A 172 -7.49 21.33 0.30
C ALA A 172 -6.87 21.73 -1.04
N ALA A 173 -5.54 21.86 -1.10
CA ALA A 173 -4.86 22.21 -2.34
C ALA A 173 -4.78 21.00 -3.30
N ARG A 174 -4.64 19.79 -2.74
CA ARG A 174 -4.51 18.55 -3.53
C ARG A 174 -5.84 17.85 -3.79
N GLN A 175 -6.83 18.04 -2.92
CA GLN A 175 -8.13 17.33 -2.90
C GLN A 175 -9.33 18.29 -2.77
N PRO A 176 -9.45 19.29 -3.65
CA PRO A 176 -10.46 20.35 -3.50
C PRO A 176 -11.89 19.82 -3.50
N ALA A 177 -12.21 18.77 -4.27
CA ALA A 177 -13.55 18.21 -4.32
C ALA A 177 -13.89 17.48 -3.02
N LEU A 178 -12.94 16.72 -2.46
CA LEU A 178 -13.16 16.06 -1.17
C LEU A 178 -13.27 17.06 -0.01
N THR A 179 -12.51 18.16 -0.05
CA THR A 179 -12.63 19.25 0.94
C THR A 179 -14.00 19.93 0.86
N GLN A 180 -14.49 20.24 -0.35
CA GLN A 180 -15.82 20.81 -0.53
C GLN A 180 -16.89 19.87 0.03
N PHE A 181 -16.81 18.58 -0.31
CA PHE A 181 -17.72 17.56 0.21
C PHE A 181 -17.68 17.48 1.74
N ALA A 182 -16.49 17.40 2.34
CA ALA A 182 -16.32 17.31 3.79
C ALA A 182 -16.92 18.51 4.54
N THR A 183 -16.84 19.70 3.93
CA THR A 183 -17.39 20.94 4.49
C THR A 183 -18.92 20.95 4.40
N THR A 184 -19.48 20.62 3.21
CA THR A 184 -20.94 20.62 2.99
C THR A 184 -21.65 19.55 3.80
N GLU A 185 -21.01 18.40 4.02
CA GLU A 185 -21.58 17.26 4.75
C GLU A 185 -21.46 17.37 6.28
N SER A 186 -20.89 18.48 6.78
CA SER A 186 -20.82 18.76 8.21
C SER A 186 -22.21 19.07 8.77
N SER A 187 -22.61 18.32 9.82
CA SER A 187 -23.85 18.56 10.56
C SER A 187 -23.63 19.32 11.87
N THR A 188 -22.39 19.40 12.35
CA THR A 188 -22.02 19.97 13.66
C THR A 188 -21.20 21.25 13.55
N GLY A 189 -20.99 21.77 12.33
CA GLY A 189 -20.12 22.93 12.07
C GLY A 189 -18.63 22.59 12.01
N THR A 190 -18.23 21.35 12.30
CA THR A 190 -16.86 20.84 12.09
C THR A 190 -16.80 20.01 10.82
N SER A 191 -15.90 20.36 9.90
CA SER A 191 -15.70 19.61 8.65
C SER A 191 -15.31 18.17 8.94
N LEU A 192 -15.71 17.24 8.06
CA LEU A 192 -15.31 15.85 8.16
C LEU A 192 -13.78 15.74 7.97
N ASP A 193 -13.13 14.91 8.80
CA ASP A 193 -11.74 14.53 8.56
C ASP A 193 -11.64 13.53 7.39
N GLY A 194 -10.42 13.24 6.95
CA GLY A 194 -10.13 12.33 5.84
C GLY A 194 -10.83 10.97 5.99
N PRO A 195 -10.62 10.22 7.11
CA PRO A 195 -11.28 8.94 7.34
C PRO A 195 -12.80 9.00 7.28
N ALA A 196 -13.43 10.02 7.86
CA ALA A 196 -14.88 10.19 7.79
C ALA A 196 -15.36 10.51 6.36
N ALA A 197 -14.69 11.44 5.67
CA ALA A 197 -15.05 11.86 4.33
C ALA A 197 -14.95 10.70 3.32
N ILE A 198 -13.82 9.98 3.27
CA ILE A 198 -13.65 8.85 2.34
C ILE A 198 -14.66 7.73 2.62
N THR A 199 -14.96 7.46 3.90
CA THR A 199 -15.93 6.44 4.30
C THR A 199 -17.34 6.83 3.85
N LYS A 200 -17.71 8.11 3.99
CA LYS A 200 -19.03 8.61 3.58
C LYS A 200 -19.21 8.55 2.06
N VAL A 201 -18.20 8.95 1.29
CA VAL A 201 -18.23 8.80 -0.18
C VAL A 201 -18.33 7.33 -0.58
N ARG A 202 -17.53 6.45 0.03
CA ARG A 202 -17.59 4.99 -0.20
C ARG A 202 -18.97 4.43 0.11
N ASN A 203 -19.59 4.84 1.20
CA ASN A 203 -20.94 4.40 1.56
C ASN A 203 -21.97 4.85 0.51
N ARG A 204 -21.91 6.10 0.04
CA ARG A 204 -22.79 6.59 -1.04
C ARG A 204 -22.61 5.84 -2.36
N LEU A 205 -21.37 5.44 -2.69
CA LEU A 205 -21.07 4.66 -3.88
C LEU A 205 -21.68 3.25 -3.87
N VAL A 206 -21.75 2.60 -2.70
CA VAL A 206 -22.16 1.19 -2.58
C VAL A 206 -23.61 1.06 -2.11
N HIS A 207 -24.02 1.92 -1.20
CA HIS A 207 -25.29 1.87 -0.47
C HIS A 207 -25.83 3.30 -0.26
N PRO A 208 -26.29 3.99 -1.32
CA PRO A 208 -26.95 5.28 -1.16
C PRO A 208 -28.24 5.12 -0.36
N ASN A 209 -28.48 6.01 0.61
CA ASN A 209 -29.70 6.01 1.43
C ASN A 209 -30.83 6.80 0.77
N ALA A 210 -30.49 7.70 -0.15
CA ALA A 210 -31.45 8.49 -0.90
C ALA A 210 -30.93 8.85 -2.30
N PRO A 211 -31.80 9.20 -3.27
CA PRO A 211 -31.37 9.58 -4.61
C PRO A 211 -30.38 10.77 -4.64
N GLN A 212 -30.39 11.63 -3.62
CA GLN A 212 -29.51 12.80 -3.54
C GLN A 212 -28.10 12.44 -3.04
N ASP A 213 -27.86 11.20 -2.62
CA ASP A 213 -26.52 10.68 -2.29
C ASP A 213 -25.65 10.44 -3.53
N GLU A 214 -26.06 10.91 -4.71
CA GLU A 214 -25.25 10.86 -5.93
C GLU A 214 -23.89 11.54 -5.69
N VAL A 215 -22.78 10.85 -5.97
CA VAL A 215 -21.42 11.41 -5.73
C VAL A 215 -20.82 12.10 -6.95
N TYR A 216 -21.43 11.95 -8.13
CA TYR A 216 -20.90 12.50 -9.37
C TYR A 216 -21.33 13.94 -9.65
N HIS A 217 -22.24 14.51 -8.84
CA HIS A 217 -22.57 15.94 -8.92
C HIS A 217 -21.34 16.82 -8.63
N LEU A 218 -20.37 16.30 -7.88
CA LEU A 218 -19.13 16.98 -7.54
C LEU A 218 -17.95 16.41 -8.34
N ASN A 219 -17.57 17.12 -9.40
CA ASN A 219 -16.46 16.73 -10.27
C ASN A 219 -15.16 16.53 -9.48
N GLY A 220 -14.56 15.34 -9.63
CA GLY A 220 -13.31 14.98 -8.96
C GLY A 220 -13.46 14.29 -7.61
N LEU A 221 -14.64 14.27 -6.99
CA LEU A 221 -14.84 13.71 -5.64
C LEU A 221 -14.40 12.24 -5.52
N VAL A 222 -14.80 11.41 -6.49
CA VAL A 222 -14.46 9.98 -6.50
C VAL A 222 -12.95 9.78 -6.71
N ARG A 223 -12.31 10.63 -7.51
CA ARG A 223 -10.85 10.60 -7.71
C ARG A 223 -10.11 11.01 -6.43
N ASP A 224 -10.50 12.10 -5.80
CA ASP A 224 -9.87 12.58 -4.56
C ASP A 224 -10.02 11.54 -3.43
N THR A 225 -11.19 10.91 -3.34
CA THR A 225 -11.46 9.79 -2.42
C THR A 225 -10.54 8.61 -2.68
N TRP A 226 -10.40 8.19 -3.94
CA TRP A 226 -9.48 7.11 -4.33
C TRP A 226 -8.04 7.46 -3.97
N LEU A 227 -7.55 8.66 -4.33
CA LEU A 227 -6.17 9.06 -4.05
C LEU A 227 -5.87 9.12 -2.55
N LEU A 228 -6.78 9.69 -1.73
CA LEU A 228 -6.60 9.74 -0.28
C LEU A 228 -6.63 8.37 0.37
N SER A 229 -7.64 7.56 0.06
CA SER A 229 -7.76 6.20 0.61
C SER A 229 -6.55 5.33 0.23
N ARG A 230 -6.04 5.49 -1.00
CA ARG A 230 -4.83 4.82 -1.48
C ARG A 230 -3.58 5.27 -0.72
N HIS A 231 -3.44 6.57 -0.48
CA HIS A 231 -2.34 7.11 0.31
C HIS A 231 -2.32 6.55 1.74
N TYR A 232 -3.49 6.52 2.39
CA TYR A 232 -3.64 5.87 3.69
C TYR A 232 -3.29 4.39 3.64
N LEU A 233 -3.79 3.63 2.66
CA LEU A 233 -3.47 2.21 2.55
C LEU A 233 -1.97 1.97 2.38
N ASN A 234 -1.29 2.73 1.50
CA ASN A 234 0.14 2.58 1.28
C ASN A 234 0.93 2.83 2.57
N LEU A 235 0.65 3.93 3.27
CA LEU A 235 1.34 4.26 4.53
C LEU A 235 1.06 3.21 5.62
N LEU A 236 -0.18 2.75 5.75
CA LEU A 236 -0.52 1.74 6.75
C LEU A 236 0.12 0.37 6.46
N ILE A 237 0.23 -0.03 5.19
CA ILE A 237 0.98 -1.23 4.79
C ILE A 237 2.46 -1.07 5.14
N LEU A 238 3.07 0.08 4.82
CA LEU A 238 4.48 0.34 5.13
C LEU A 238 4.74 0.30 6.64
N HIS A 239 3.86 0.91 7.44
CA HIS A 239 3.94 0.86 8.89
C HIS A 239 3.82 -0.56 9.42
N TRP A 240 2.84 -1.34 8.92
CA TRP A 240 2.64 -2.74 9.30
C TRP A 240 3.82 -3.65 8.91
N LEU A 241 4.49 -3.36 7.80
CA LEU A 241 5.72 -4.05 7.39
C LEU A 241 6.95 -3.65 8.23
N GLY A 242 6.88 -2.57 9.02
CA GLY A 242 7.99 -2.04 9.79
C GLY A 242 8.99 -1.21 8.96
N TYR A 243 8.56 -0.71 7.80
CA TYR A 243 9.41 0.11 6.93
C TYR A 243 9.61 1.51 7.51
N ASN A 244 10.85 2.00 7.55
CA ASN A 244 11.19 3.32 8.12
C ASN A 244 11.88 4.28 7.12
N GLY A 245 11.93 3.92 5.85
CA GLY A 245 12.54 4.74 4.81
C GLY A 245 11.65 5.91 4.37
N SER A 246 11.96 6.47 3.21
CA SER A 246 11.20 7.59 2.65
C SER A 246 10.09 7.13 1.69
N TYR A 247 9.12 8.01 1.43
CA TYR A 247 8.04 7.77 0.49
C TYR A 247 7.65 9.08 -0.22
N GLN A 248 7.07 8.97 -1.41
CA GLN A 248 6.48 10.10 -2.14
C GLN A 248 4.97 10.10 -1.97
N THR A 249 4.40 11.29 -1.76
CA THR A 249 2.96 11.44 -1.74
C THR A 249 2.37 11.14 -3.12
N ILE A 250 1.23 10.45 -3.10
CA ILE A 250 0.48 10.05 -4.28
C ILE A 250 -0.87 10.80 -4.38
N LEU A 251 -1.02 11.88 -3.61
CA LEU A 251 -2.23 12.71 -3.55
C LEU A 251 -2.35 13.70 -4.72
N GLY A 252 -1.35 13.81 -5.58
CA GLY A 252 -1.32 14.71 -6.74
C GLY A 252 -0.38 14.19 -7.83
N PRO A 253 -0.15 14.96 -8.91
CA PRO A 253 0.92 14.67 -9.86
C PRO A 253 2.22 14.49 -9.08
N GLY A 254 2.92 13.37 -9.31
CA GLY A 254 4.11 12.99 -8.55
C GLY A 254 5.09 14.15 -8.46
N GLY A 255 5.57 14.40 -7.23
CA GLY A 255 6.56 15.43 -6.97
C GLY A 255 7.83 15.22 -7.80
N TRP A 256 8.61 16.29 -7.94
CA TRP A 256 9.87 16.26 -8.67
C TRP A 256 10.85 15.26 -8.03
N ALA A 257 11.90 14.89 -8.77
CA ALA A 257 12.98 14.12 -8.19
C ALA A 257 13.53 14.82 -6.94
N GLY A 258 13.44 14.15 -5.79
CA GLY A 258 13.78 14.73 -4.47
C GLY A 258 12.60 14.99 -3.52
N ASP A 259 11.34 14.93 -3.96
CA ASP A 259 10.15 15.18 -3.11
C ASP A 259 9.76 13.98 -2.24
N ALA A 260 10.75 13.25 -1.70
CA ALA A 260 10.51 12.16 -0.78
C ALA A 260 10.41 12.69 0.67
N ASN A 261 9.41 12.20 1.39
CA ASN A 261 9.19 12.52 2.79
C ASN A 261 9.60 11.31 3.63
N PRO A 262 10.20 11.50 4.82
CA PRO A 262 10.37 10.39 5.75
C PRO A 262 9.00 9.81 6.11
N ALA A 263 8.93 8.50 6.39
CA ALA A 263 7.72 7.91 6.93
C ALA A 263 7.30 8.64 8.22
N PRO A 264 6.00 8.90 8.46
CA PRO A 264 5.56 9.72 9.61
C PRO A 264 5.94 9.16 10.99
N TRP A 265 6.16 7.84 11.08
CA TRP A 265 6.60 7.14 12.28
C TRP A 265 8.13 6.94 12.37
N ALA A 266 8.89 7.34 11.34
CA ALA A 266 10.34 7.18 11.35
C ALA A 266 10.95 8.07 12.44
N PRO A 267 12.02 7.62 13.13
CA PRO A 267 12.73 8.44 14.09
C PRO A 267 13.19 9.75 13.43
N GLN A 268 12.91 10.89 14.06
CA GLN A 268 13.46 12.17 13.61
C GLN A 268 14.98 12.11 13.67
N PRO A 269 15.71 12.53 12.61
CA PRO A 269 17.15 12.61 12.69
C PRO A 269 17.53 13.55 13.84
N LEU A 270 18.43 13.10 14.71
CA LEU A 270 19.01 13.95 15.76
C LEU A 270 19.53 15.21 15.09
N SER A 271 18.91 16.36 15.40
CA SER A 271 19.40 17.66 14.95
C SER A 271 20.83 17.81 15.45
N SER A 272 21.80 17.84 14.54
CA SER A 272 23.18 18.17 14.84
C SER A 272 23.23 19.60 15.38
N SER A 273 23.43 19.71 16.69
CA SER A 273 23.76 20.94 17.42
C SER A 273 25.19 21.39 17.14
#